data_AF-A0AAE1E2N5-F1
#
_entry.id   AF-A0AAE1E2N5-F1
#
_cell.length_a   1.000
_cell.length_b   1.000
_cell.length_c   1.000
_cell.angle_alpha   90.00
_cell.angle_beta   90.00
_cell.angle_gamma   90.00
#
_symmetry.space_group_name_H-M   'P 1'
#
loop_
_entity.id
_entity.type
_entity.pdbx_description
1 polymer ?
#
loop_
_entity_poly.entity_id
_entity_poly.type
_entity_poly.pdbx_seq_one_letter_code
_entity_poly.pdbx_strand_id
1 'polypeptide(L)'
;MEKDKYKLLASDRVDSVRLNTGKNNYRLLASDRVDSVRLNTGKNNYRLLASDRVDSVRLNTGKDNYRLLASDRVDSVKLNTGKDNYRLLASDRVDSVRRYTGKDNYRLLASDRVDSVRLNTGKNNYRLLASDRVDSVRINTGKDNYRLLASDRVDSV
;
A
#
# COMPACT_ATOMS: atom_id res chain seq x y z
N MET A 1 8.19 8.82 25.31
CA MET A 1 8.58 8.92 23.89
C MET A 1 7.43 9.53 23.12
N GLU A 2 7.60 10.80 22.79
CA GLU A 2 6.69 11.60 21.98
C GLU A 2 6.51 10.98 20.58
N LYS A 3 5.37 11.22 19.94
CA LYS A 3 5.12 10.80 18.56
C LYS A 3 5.32 12.02 17.67
N ASP A 4 6.33 11.99 16.82
CA ASP A 4 6.54 13.07 15.88
C ASP A 4 5.39 13.12 14.87
N LYS A 5 4.79 14.30 14.68
CA LYS A 5 3.70 14.51 13.74
C LYS A 5 4.21 15.31 12.55
N TYR A 6 4.09 14.74 11.38
CA TYR A 6 4.49 15.37 10.12
C TYR A 6 3.28 15.48 9.19
N LYS A 7 3.12 16.65 8.59
CA LYS A 7 2.09 16.91 7.58
C LYS A 7 2.74 17.61 6.40
N LEU A 8 2.64 17.02 5.22
CA LEU A 8 3.00 17.65 3.95
C LEU A 8 1.74 17.87 3.13
N LEU A 9 1.60 19.08 2.60
CA LEU A 9 0.56 19.48 1.66
C LEU A 9 1.24 20.04 0.42
N ALA A 10 0.94 19.48 -0.76
CA ALA A 10 1.33 20.02 -2.04
C ALA A 10 0.08 20.30 -2.88
N SER A 11 0.04 21.46 -3.51
CA SER A 11 -1.05 21.91 -4.40
C SER A 11 -0.93 21.36 -5.82
N ASP A 12 0.06 20.53 -6.07
CA ASP A 12 0.29 19.90 -7.35
C ASP A 12 1.00 18.56 -7.10
N ARG A 13 2.33 18.55 -7.16
CA ARG A 13 3.16 17.36 -7.09
C ARG A 13 3.99 17.27 -5.81
N VAL A 14 4.23 16.04 -5.37
CA VAL A 14 5.33 15.70 -4.46
C VAL A 14 6.33 14.80 -5.16
N ASP A 15 7.51 15.32 -5.45
CA ASP A 15 8.56 14.56 -6.14
C ASP A 15 9.09 13.42 -5.26
N SER A 16 9.49 13.74 -4.03
CA SER A 16 9.98 12.72 -3.12
C SER A 16 9.79 13.06 -1.66
N VAL A 17 9.55 12.01 -0.87
CA VAL A 17 9.59 12.06 0.59
C VAL A 17 10.47 10.95 1.09
N ARG A 18 11.42 11.29 1.97
CA ARG A 18 12.25 10.34 2.68
C ARG A 18 12.23 10.64 4.17
N LEU A 19 11.89 9.65 4.98
CA LEU A 19 11.95 9.76 6.44
C LEU A 19 12.59 8.54 7.08
N ASN A 20 13.39 8.79 8.11
CA ASN A 20 14.00 7.77 8.95
C ASN A 20 13.87 8.16 10.42
N THR A 21 13.01 7.47 11.17
CA THR A 21 12.58 7.93 12.51
C THR A 21 12.07 6.78 13.39
N GLY A 22 11.95 7.03 14.69
CA GLY A 22 11.45 6.04 15.66
C GLY A 22 9.93 5.85 15.61
N LYS A 23 9.17 6.85 16.09
CA LYS A 23 7.71 6.75 16.29
C LYS A 23 6.98 7.97 15.76
N ASN A 24 6.23 7.81 14.66
CA ASN A 24 5.65 8.96 13.97
C ASN A 24 4.18 8.80 13.58
N ASN A 25 3.51 9.92 13.35
CA ASN A 25 2.32 10.00 12.52
C ASN A 25 2.62 10.90 11.32
N TYR A 26 2.46 10.38 10.11
CA TYR A 26 2.74 11.14 8.90
C TYR A 26 1.50 11.21 8.01
N ARG A 27 1.22 12.40 7.49
CA ARG A 27 0.18 12.63 6.48
C ARG A 27 0.75 13.38 5.31
N LEU A 28 0.52 12.85 4.12
CA LEU A 28 0.82 13.49 2.84
C LEU A 28 -0.46 13.66 2.04
N LEU A 29 -0.64 14.87 1.52
CA LEU A 29 -1.68 15.19 0.56
C LEU A 29 -1.01 15.89 -0.63
N ALA A 30 -1.15 15.30 -1.81
CA ALA A 30 -0.88 15.95 -3.09
C ALA A 30 -2.20 16.03 -3.85
N SER A 31 -2.49 17.17 -4.47
CA SER A 31 -3.72 17.32 -5.27
C SER A 31 -3.60 16.68 -6.64
N ASP A 32 -2.40 16.40 -7.12
CA ASP A 32 -2.17 15.66 -8.36
C ASP A 32 -1.39 14.38 -8.08
N ARG A 33 -0.05 14.46 -8.08
CA ARG A 33 0.84 13.30 -8.13
C ARG A 33 1.79 13.20 -6.95
N VAL A 34 2.12 11.95 -6.59
CA VAL A 34 3.24 11.61 -5.70
C VAL A 34 4.17 10.63 -6.42
N ASP A 35 5.38 11.03 -6.75
CA ASP A 35 6.28 10.11 -7.46
C ASP A 35 6.90 9.10 -6.49
N SER A 36 7.43 9.56 -5.36
CA SER A 36 8.17 8.66 -4.47
C SER A 36 7.99 8.94 -2.99
N VAL A 37 7.69 7.88 -2.25
CA VAL A 37 7.74 7.89 -0.79
C VAL A 37 8.60 6.76 -0.30
N ARG A 38 9.59 7.07 0.55
CA ARG A 38 10.43 6.09 1.23
C ARG A 38 10.44 6.34 2.74
N LEU A 39 9.87 5.41 3.50
CA LEU A 39 9.87 5.47 4.96
C LEU A 39 10.64 4.30 5.56
N ASN A 40 11.49 4.60 6.53
CA ASN A 40 12.11 3.63 7.41
C ASN A 40 11.78 4.00 8.86
N THR A 41 10.87 3.27 9.50
CA THR A 41 10.39 3.69 10.83
C THR A 41 10.12 2.55 11.81
N GLY A 42 10.31 2.79 13.10
CA GLY A 42 9.98 1.80 14.12
C GLY A 42 8.47 1.56 14.26
N LYS A 43 7.71 2.60 14.62
CA LYS A 43 6.24 2.56 14.71
C LYS A 43 5.62 3.76 14.01
N ASN A 44 4.68 3.54 13.09
CA ASN A 44 4.09 4.64 12.32
C ASN A 44 2.60 4.48 12.07
N ASN A 45 1.90 5.62 12.02
CA ASN A 45 0.64 5.72 11.30
C ASN A 45 0.86 6.62 10.10
N TYR A 46 0.65 6.08 8.90
CA TYR A 46 0.87 6.80 7.66
C TYR A 46 -0.40 6.91 6.83
N ARG A 47 -0.66 8.10 6.32
CA ARG A 47 -1.72 8.36 5.35
C ARG A 47 -1.15 9.12 4.16
N LEU A 48 -1.30 8.57 2.97
CA LEU A 48 -1.08 9.27 1.71
C LEU A 48 -2.40 9.38 0.96
N LEU A 49 -2.62 10.59 0.43
CA LEU A 49 -3.67 10.89 -0.53
C LEU A 49 -3.01 11.57 -1.72
N ALA A 50 -3.28 11.06 -2.92
CA ALA A 50 -3.04 11.72 -4.19
C ALA A 50 -4.38 11.75 -4.94
N SER A 51 -4.76 12.88 -5.54
CA SER A 51 -6.02 12.91 -6.30
C SER A 51 -5.89 12.22 -7.65
N ASP A 52 -4.70 12.09 -8.20
CA ASP A 52 -4.45 11.37 -9.45
C ASP A 52 -3.61 10.11 -9.18
N ARG A 53 -2.29 10.27 -9.15
CA ARG A 53 -1.35 9.14 -9.26
C ARG A 53 -0.36 9.02 -8.10
N VAL A 54 -0.02 7.78 -7.78
CA VAL A 54 1.12 7.43 -6.92
C VAL A 54 2.05 6.46 -7.64
N ASP A 55 3.26 6.88 -7.99
CA ASP A 55 4.16 6.00 -8.73
C ASP A 55 4.82 4.98 -7.81
N SER A 56 5.41 5.43 -6.69
CA SER A 56 6.18 4.54 -5.84
C SER A 56 6.06 4.81 -4.36
N VAL A 57 5.73 3.75 -3.61
CA VAL A 57 5.85 3.74 -2.15
C VAL A 57 6.71 2.58 -1.70
N ARG A 58 7.72 2.89 -0.87
CA ARG A 58 8.54 1.92 -0.19
C ARG A 58 8.52 2.13 1.32
N LEU A 59 8.01 1.16 2.06
CA LEU A 59 8.03 1.17 3.52
C LEU A 59 8.89 0.04 4.07
N ASN A 60 9.71 0.38 5.07
CA ASN A 60 10.38 -0.58 5.92
C ASN A 60 10.05 -0.25 7.38
N THR A 61 9.21 -1.05 8.03
CA THR A 61 8.62 -0.68 9.32
C THR A 61 8.54 -1.82 10.31
N GLY A 62 8.71 -1.51 11.60
CA GLY A 62 8.50 -2.50 12.66
C GLY A 62 7.01 -2.79 12.87
N LYS A 63 6.24 -1.74 13.18
CA LYS A 63 4.79 -1.81 13.35
C LYS A 63 4.08 -0.60 12.74
N ASP A 64 3.17 -0.85 11.81
CA ASP A 64 2.53 0.24 11.07
C ASP A 64 1.03 0.09 10.89
N ASN A 65 0.36 1.23 10.77
CA ASN A 65 -0.94 1.32 10.11
C ASN A 65 -0.76 2.24 8.90
N TYR A 66 -0.98 1.68 7.72
CA TYR A 66 -0.78 2.40 6.49
C TYR A 66 -2.07 2.51 5.69
N ARG A 67 -2.28 3.69 5.11
CA ARG A 67 -3.39 3.95 4.20
C ARG A 67 -2.92 4.76 3.01
N LEU A 68 -3.13 4.22 1.82
CA LEU A 68 -2.97 4.93 0.56
C LEU A 68 -4.30 5.04 -0.14
N LEU A 69 -4.56 6.23 -0.66
CA LEU A 69 -5.64 6.51 -1.59
C LEU A 69 -5.04 7.24 -2.79
N ALA A 70 -5.29 6.70 -3.98
CA ALA A 70 -5.13 7.39 -5.25
C ALA A 70 -6.50 7.38 -5.95
N SER A 71 -6.93 8.50 -6.55
CA SER A 71 -8.22 8.45 -7.27
C SER A 71 -8.10 7.82 -8.64
N ASP A 72 -6.91 7.77 -9.24
CA ASP A 72 -6.67 7.08 -10.50
C ASP A 72 -5.80 5.83 -10.25
N ARG A 73 -4.48 6.02 -10.20
CA ARG A 73 -3.51 4.93 -10.36
C ARG A 73 -2.48 4.81 -9.24
N VAL A 74 -2.11 3.56 -8.96
CA VAL A 74 -0.95 3.22 -8.13
C VAL A 74 -0.02 2.26 -8.88
N ASP A 75 1.17 2.71 -9.26
CA ASP A 75 2.08 1.84 -10.03
C ASP A 75 2.76 0.81 -9.14
N SER A 76 3.38 1.25 -8.04
CA SER A 76 4.26 0.37 -7.26
C SER A 76 4.20 0.62 -5.77
N VAL A 77 3.88 -0.45 -5.03
CA VAL A 77 4.03 -0.48 -3.57
C VAL A 77 4.92 -1.64 -3.17
N LYS A 78 5.95 -1.32 -2.38
CA LYS A 78 6.82 -2.30 -1.72
C LYS A 78 6.80 -2.11 -0.21
N LEU A 79 6.35 -3.12 0.51
CA LEU A 79 6.34 -3.12 1.97
C LEU A 79 7.23 -4.23 2.53
N ASN A 80 8.01 -3.89 3.54
CA ASN A 80 8.68 -4.83 4.41
C ASN A 80 8.34 -4.47 5.86
N THR A 81 7.51 -5.28 6.51
CA THR A 81 6.89 -4.91 7.79
C THR A 81 6.97 -6.04 8.81
N GLY A 82 7.11 -5.73 10.08
CA GLY A 82 6.99 -6.74 11.15
C GLY A 82 5.53 -7.10 11.41
N LYS A 83 4.74 -6.10 11.75
CA LYS A 83 3.29 -6.20 12.00
C LYS A 83 2.54 -5.00 11.45
N ASP A 84 1.62 -5.22 10.52
CA ASP A 84 0.95 -4.12 9.84
C ASP A 84 -0.56 -4.30 9.63
N ASN A 85 -1.24 -3.16 9.57
CA ASN A 85 -2.55 -3.07 8.95
C ASN A 85 -2.43 -2.15 7.74
N TYR A 86 -2.67 -2.71 6.56
CA TYR A 86 -2.48 -2.00 5.31
C TYR A 86 -3.78 -1.92 4.53
N ARG A 87 -4.07 -0.71 4.03
CA ARG A 87 -5.15 -0.48 3.07
C ARG A 87 -4.66 0.35 1.88
N LEU A 88 -4.85 -0.20 0.69
CA LEU A 88 -4.73 0.51 -0.57
C LEU A 88 -6.11 0.59 -1.22
N LEU A 89 -6.42 1.77 -1.72
CA LEU A 89 -7.56 2.02 -2.58
C LEU A 89 -7.07 2.83 -3.78
N ALA A 90 -7.33 2.32 -4.98
CA ALA A 90 -7.18 3.02 -6.25
C ALA A 90 -8.54 2.98 -6.95
N SER A 91 -9.01 4.07 -7.56
CA SER A 91 -10.30 4.00 -8.26
C SER A 91 -10.18 3.37 -9.64
N ASP A 92 -9.01 3.40 -10.27
CA ASP A 92 -8.78 2.73 -11.55
C ASP A 92 -7.87 1.51 -11.35
N ARG A 93 -6.55 1.73 -11.31
CA ARG A 93 -5.57 0.65 -11.48
C ARG A 93 -4.53 0.53 -10.37
N VAL A 94 -4.13 -0.71 -10.11
CA VAL A 94 -2.94 -1.05 -9.31
C VAL A 94 -2.02 -1.97 -10.11
N ASP A 95 -0.83 -1.50 -10.50
CA ASP A 95 0.06 -2.33 -11.33
C ASP A 95 0.81 -3.37 -10.47
N SER A 96 1.47 -2.95 -9.39
CA SER A 96 2.33 -3.86 -8.64
C SER A 96 2.31 -3.62 -7.14
N VAL A 97 1.97 -4.67 -6.39
CA VAL A 97 2.18 -4.73 -4.95
C VAL A 97 3.12 -5.87 -4.59
N ARG A 98 4.19 -5.56 -3.84
CA ARG A 98 5.08 -6.57 -3.24
C ARG A 98 5.15 -6.39 -1.74
N ARG A 99 4.85 -7.44 -0.99
CA ARG A 99 4.83 -7.37 0.48
C ARG A 99 5.58 -8.54 1.11
N TYR A 100 6.33 -8.19 2.15
CA TYR A 100 7.03 -9.10 3.03
C TYR A 100 6.63 -8.75 4.46
N THR A 101 5.89 -9.64 5.14
CA THR A 101 5.41 -9.33 6.50
C THR A 101 5.38 -10.55 7.42
N GLY A 102 5.57 -10.31 8.73
CA GLY A 102 5.40 -11.35 9.74
C GLY A 102 3.92 -11.63 10.05
N LYS A 103 3.14 -10.57 10.32
CA LYS A 103 1.71 -10.67 10.66
C LYS A 103 0.95 -9.45 10.15
N ASP A 104 -0.06 -9.68 9.32
CA ASP A 104 -0.82 -8.58 8.74
C ASP A 104 -2.35 -8.72 8.76
N ASN A 105 -3.00 -7.58 8.52
CA ASN A 105 -4.27 -7.54 7.82
C ASN A 105 -4.12 -6.64 6.60
N TYR A 106 -4.42 -7.17 5.43
CA TYR A 106 -4.27 -6.47 4.17
C TYR A 106 -5.58 -6.36 3.41
N ARG A 107 -5.82 -5.16 2.88
CA ARG A 107 -6.89 -4.92 1.94
C ARG A 107 -6.42 -4.10 0.74
N LEU A 108 -6.59 -4.67 -0.45
CA LEU A 108 -6.51 -3.97 -1.72
C LEU A 108 -7.89 -3.88 -2.34
N LEU A 109 -8.21 -2.68 -2.81
CA LEU A 109 -9.36 -2.40 -3.65
C LEU A 109 -8.88 -1.61 -4.87
N ALA A 110 -9.19 -2.11 -6.05
CA ALA A 110 -9.12 -1.39 -7.32
C ALA A 110 -10.51 -1.44 -7.95
N SER A 111 -11.02 -0.35 -8.53
CA SER A 111 -12.34 -0.45 -9.20
C SER A 111 -12.24 -1.05 -10.58
N ASP A 112 -11.09 -0.98 -11.25
CA ASP A 112 -10.88 -1.62 -12.55
C ASP A 112 -9.95 -2.83 -12.41
N ARG A 113 -8.63 -2.58 -12.39
CA ARG A 113 -7.64 -3.62 -12.63
C ARG A 113 -6.54 -3.73 -11.57
N VAL A 114 -6.10 -4.96 -11.33
CA VAL A 114 -4.87 -5.27 -10.58
C VAL A 114 -3.96 -6.16 -11.41
N ASP A 115 -2.77 -5.67 -11.79
CA ASP A 115 -1.88 -6.46 -12.65
C ASP A 115 -1.10 -7.49 -11.83
N SER A 116 -0.44 -7.09 -10.75
CA SER A 116 0.41 -8.01 -9.98
C SER A 116 0.38 -7.77 -8.49
N VAL A 117 0.12 -8.85 -7.74
CA VAL A 117 0.34 -8.89 -6.30
C VAL A 117 1.22 -10.05 -5.91
N ARG A 118 2.31 -9.76 -5.21
CA ARG A 118 3.20 -10.76 -4.63
C ARG A 118 3.29 -10.60 -3.12
N LEU A 119 2.93 -11.65 -2.40
CA LEU A 119 2.94 -11.70 -0.95
C LEU A 119 3.90 -12.80 -0.48
N ASN A 120 4.76 -12.46 0.46
CA ASN A 120 5.52 -13.43 1.26
C ASN A 120 5.29 -13.12 2.73
N THR A 121 4.39 -13.87 3.36
CA THR A 121 3.76 -13.42 4.60
C THR A 121 3.57 -14.55 5.63
N GLY A 122 3.67 -14.24 6.92
CA GLY A 122 3.61 -15.25 7.99
C GLY A 122 2.19 -15.71 8.39
N LYS A 123 1.46 -14.84 9.14
CA LYS A 123 0.06 -15.08 9.59
C LYS A 123 -0.84 -13.91 9.21
N ASN A 124 -1.77 -14.11 8.28
CA ASN A 124 -2.39 -12.99 7.57
C ASN A 124 -3.88 -13.15 7.30
N ASN A 125 -4.56 -12.02 7.20
CA ASN A 125 -5.87 -11.93 6.57
C ASN A 125 -5.75 -11.02 5.34
N TYR A 126 -5.87 -11.63 4.17
CA TYR A 126 -5.73 -10.95 2.90
C TYR A 126 -7.06 -10.83 2.18
N ARG A 127 -7.35 -9.62 1.70
CA ARG A 127 -8.46 -9.38 0.78
C ARG A 127 -8.03 -8.54 -0.42
N LEU A 128 -8.22 -9.08 -1.62
CA LEU A 128 -8.15 -8.35 -2.87
C LEU A 128 -9.53 -8.30 -3.52
N LEU A 129 -9.92 -7.10 -3.93
CA LEU A 129 -11.13 -6.84 -4.70
C LEU A 129 -10.73 -6.00 -5.92
N ALA A 130 -11.02 -6.50 -7.11
CA ALA A 130 -11.01 -5.76 -8.37
C ALA A 130 -12.42 -5.85 -8.97
N SER A 131 -12.97 -4.79 -9.57
CA SER A 131 -14.29 -4.94 -10.20
C SER A 131 -14.19 -5.57 -11.58
N ASP A 132 -13.09 -5.41 -12.30
CA ASP A 132 -12.90 -6.01 -13.62
C ASP A 132 -11.92 -7.19 -13.54
N ARG A 133 -10.60 -6.91 -13.52
CA ARG A 133 -9.57 -7.92 -13.78
C ARG A 133 -8.45 -7.99 -12.75
N VAL A 134 -7.95 -9.21 -12.54
CA VAL A 134 -6.72 -9.50 -11.80
C VAL A 134 -5.80 -10.38 -12.65
N ASP A 135 -4.65 -9.87 -13.09
CA ASP A 135 -3.76 -10.67 -13.96
C ASP A 135 -2.95 -11.68 -13.15
N SER A 136 -2.31 -11.25 -12.06
CA SER A 136 -1.43 -12.14 -11.32
C SER A 136 -1.44 -11.90 -9.82
N VAL A 137 -1.69 -12.99 -9.10
CA VAL A 137 -1.50 -13.07 -7.67
C VAL A 137 -0.48 -14.16 -7.42
N ARG A 138 0.48 -13.93 -6.51
CA ARG A 138 1.40 -14.96 -6.03
C ARG A 138 1.55 -14.84 -4.53
N ILE A 139 1.19 -15.91 -3.84
CA ILE A 139 1.09 -15.93 -2.38
C ILE A 139 1.99 -17.04 -1.85
N ASN A 140 2.98 -16.69 -1.02
CA ASN A 140 3.82 -17.65 -0.31
C ASN A 140 3.70 -17.40 1.19
N THR A 141 2.99 -18.29 1.89
CA THR A 141 2.53 -17.97 3.24
C THR A 141 2.51 -19.12 4.21
N GLY A 142 2.47 -18.77 5.50
CA GLY A 142 2.17 -19.70 6.59
C GLY A 142 0.68 -19.93 6.79
N LYS A 143 0.11 -19.41 7.90
CA LYS A 143 -1.28 -19.65 8.31
C LYS A 143 -2.17 -18.47 7.96
N ASP A 144 -2.88 -18.56 6.83
CA ASP A 144 -3.53 -17.41 6.22
C ASP A 144 -4.99 -17.64 5.81
N ASN A 145 -5.78 -16.57 5.88
CA ASN A 145 -7.09 -16.47 5.24
C ASN A 145 -6.98 -15.54 4.03
N TYR A 146 -7.38 -16.04 2.86
CA TYR A 146 -7.29 -15.30 1.61
C TYR A 146 -8.68 -15.19 0.97
N ARG A 147 -8.99 -14.00 0.46
CA ARG A 147 -10.14 -13.77 -0.43
C ARG A 147 -9.73 -12.91 -1.61
N LEU A 148 -9.88 -13.46 -2.80
CA LEU A 148 -9.77 -12.77 -4.08
C LEU A 148 -11.15 -12.72 -4.73
N LEU A 149 -11.58 -11.54 -5.15
CA LEU A 149 -12.75 -11.38 -5.99
C LEU A 149 -12.39 -10.43 -7.16
N ALA A 150 -12.67 -10.89 -8.36
CA ALA A 150 -12.74 -10.11 -9.59
C ALA A 150 -14.11 -10.38 -10.21
N SER A 151 -14.80 -9.37 -10.74
CA SER A 151 -16.15 -9.60 -11.29
C SER A 151 -16.11 -10.15 -12.70
N ASP A 152 -15.05 -9.87 -13.47
CA ASP A 152 -14.87 -10.42 -14.82
C ASP A 152 -13.82 -11.55 -14.83
N ARG A 153 -12.55 -11.24 -14.53
CA ARG A 153 -11.46 -12.19 -14.82
C ARG A 153 -10.33 -12.23 -13.79
N VAL A 154 -9.85 -13.46 -13.54
CA VAL A 154 -8.58 -13.75 -12.84
C VAL A 154 -7.72 -14.63 -13.75
N ASP A 155 -6.53 -14.17 -14.16
CA ASP A 155 -5.65 -14.95 -15.06
C ASP A 155 -4.76 -15.96 -14.32
N SER A 156 -4.10 -15.54 -13.24
CA SER A 156 -3.16 -16.40 -12.50
C SER A 156 -3.16 -16.12 -11.00
N VAL A 157 -3.07 -17.19 -10.20
CA VAL A 157 -2.99 -17.19 -8.73
C VAL A 157 -1.91 -18.15 -8.26
#